data_AF-A0A1M3PES0-F1
#
_entry.id   AF-A0A1M3PES0-F1
#
_cell.length_a   1.000
_cell.length_b   1.000
_cell.length_c   1.000
_cell.angle_alpha   90.00
_cell.angle_beta   90.00
_cell.angle_gamma   90.00
#
_symmetry.space_group_name_H-M   'P 1'
#
loop_
_entity.id
_entity.type
_entity.pdbx_description
1 polymer ?
#
loop_
_entity_poly.entity_id
_entity_poly.type
_entity_poly.pdbx_seq_one_letter_code
_entity_poly.pdbx_strand_id
1 'polypeptide(L)' 'MITRGDILMLGLYSSVSGSLIGGLMLGIGMNLAAQGVNVGWLLMVPAAPCSAIIGWILAKRLAKQLKT' A
#
# COMPACT_ATOMS: atom_id res chain seq x y z
N MET A 1 -22.74 11.01 -6.16
CA MET A 1 -23.43 9.81 -5.67
C MET A 1 -22.44 8.67 -5.67
N ILE A 2 -22.20 8.02 -4.52
CA ILE A 2 -21.30 6.85 -4.42
C ILE A 2 -22.10 5.57 -4.67
N THR A 3 -21.55 4.68 -5.48
CA THR A 3 -22.14 3.39 -5.84
C THR A 3 -21.44 2.23 -5.11
N ARG A 4 -22.06 1.05 -5.11
CA ARG A 4 -21.41 -0.18 -4.63
C ARG A 4 -20.15 -0.53 -5.43
N GLY A 5 -20.13 -0.16 -6.71
CA GLY A 5 -18.97 -0.32 -7.58
C GLY A 5 -17.75 0.44 -7.07
N ASP A 6 -17.94 1.65 -6.54
CA ASP A 6 -16.84 2.48 -6.02
C ASP A 6 -16.17 1.85 -4.78
N ILE A 7 -16.96 1.17 -3.94
CA ILE A 7 -16.45 0.45 -2.77
C ILE A 7 -15.63 -0.78 -3.20
N LEU A 8 -16.12 -1.53 -4.19
CA LEU A 8 -15.40 -2.68 -4.75
C LEU A 8 -14.09 -2.23 -5.41
N MET A 9 -14.14 -1.13 -6.17
CA MET A 9 -12.97 -0.55 -6.82
C MET A 9 -11.96 -0.03 -5.79
N LEU A 10 -12.41 0.57 -4.69
CA LEU A 10 -11.53 0.96 -3.58
C LEU A 10 -10.77 -0.25 -3.03
N GLY A 11 -11.44 -1.38 -2.80
CA GLY A 11 -10.81 -2.63 -2.36
C GLY A 11 -9.79 -3.17 -3.36
N LEU A 12 -10.14 -3.22 -4.65
CA LEU A 12 -9.25 -3.67 -5.72
C LEU A 12 -8.02 -2.78 -5.86
N TYR A 13 -8.22 -1.46 -5.94
CA TYR A 13 -7.10 -0.54 -6.09
C TYR A 13 -6.20 -0.51 -4.88
N SER A 14 -6.76 -0.53 -3.66
CA SER A 14 -5.95 -0.55 -2.44
C SER A 14 -5.14 -1.84 -2.30
N SER A 15 -5.73 -3.00 -2.60
CA SER A 15 -5.04 -4.29 -2.51
C SER A 15 -3.94 -4.44 -3.57
N VAL A 16 -4.21 -4.09 -4.84
CA VAL A 16 -3.22 -4.17 -5.92
C VAL A 16 -2.07 -3.19 -5.67
N SER A 17 -2.39 -1.93 -5.34
CA SER A 17 -1.36 -0.91 -5.09
C SER A 17 -0.51 -1.26 -3.86
N GLY A 18 -1.17 -1.72 -2.79
CA GLY A 18 -0.49 -2.12 -1.56
C GLY A 18 0.41 -3.33 -1.75
N SER A 19 -0.10 -4.39 -2.39
CA SER A 19 0.70 -5.60 -2.66
C SER A 19 1.88 -5.33 -3.58
N LEU A 20 1.72 -4.50 -4.61
CA LEU A 20 2.81 -4.12 -5.50
C LEU A 20 3.91 -3.36 -4.76
N ILE A 21 3.56 -2.31 -4.02
CA ILE A 21 4.54 -1.47 -3.33
C ILE A 21 5.18 -2.22 -2.17
N GLY A 22 4.37 -2.84 -1.31
CA GLY A 22 4.86 -3.61 -0.16
C GLY A 22 5.71 -4.80 -0.60
N GLY A 23 5.25 -5.53 -1.62
CA GLY A 23 5.99 -6.67 -2.19
C GLY A 23 7.32 -6.27 -2.80
N LEU A 24 7.37 -5.19 -3.57
CA LEU A 24 8.63 -4.68 -4.15
C LEU A 24 9.59 -4.19 -3.05
N MET A 25 9.12 -3.40 -2.09
CA MET A 25 9.97 -2.91 -0.99
C MET A 25 10.51 -4.05 -0.13
N LEU A 26 9.65 -5.03 0.20
CA LEU A 26 10.06 -6.22 0.95
C LEU A 26 11.07 -7.06 0.16
N GLY A 27 10.77 -7.37 -1.10
CA GLY A 27 11.63 -8.21 -1.94
C GLY A 27 13.01 -7.57 -2.18
N ILE A 28 13.05 -6.28 -2.51
CA ILE A 28 14.29 -5.53 -2.70
C ILE A 28 15.04 -5.42 -1.37
N GLY A 29 14.35 -5.07 -0.28
CA GLY A 29 14.95 -4.94 1.05
C GLY A 29 15.57 -6.24 1.55
N MET A 30 14.86 -7.37 1.40
CA MET A 30 15.38 -8.71 1.74
C MET A 30 16.60 -9.08 0.90
N ASN A 31 16.56 -8.82 -0.40
CA ASN A 31 17.69 -9.12 -1.29
C ASN A 31 18.95 -8.30 -0.90
N LEU A 32 18.78 -7.01 -0.59
CA LEU A 32 19.89 -6.16 -0.14
C LEU A 32 20.44 -6.61 1.21
N ALA A 33 19.56 -6.96 2.16
CA ALA A 33 19.97 -7.49 3.46
C ALA A 33 20.73 -8.82 3.33
N ALA A 34 20.29 -9.70 2.42
CA ALA A 34 20.95 -10.97 2.14
C ALA A 34 22.37 -10.79 1.55
N GLN A 35 22.62 -9.68 0.85
CA GLN A 35 23.94 -9.31 0.31
C GLN A 35 24.82 -8.56 1.33
N GLY A 36 24.38 -8.40 2.57
CA GLY A 36 25.12 -7.68 3.62
C GLY A 36 25.00 -6.15 3.54
N VAL A 37 24.16 -5.63 2.64
CA VAL A 37 23.86 -4.19 2.56
C VAL A 37 22.83 -3.86 3.63
N ASN A 38 23.29 -3.41 4.80
CA ASN A 38 22.45 -3.11 5.96
C ASN A 38 21.35 -2.05 5.70
N VAL A 39 21.51 -1.23 4.66
CA VAL A 39 20.46 -0.31 4.18
C VAL A 39 19.19 -1.04 3.73
N GLY A 40 19.26 -2.32 3.35
CA GLY A 40 18.10 -3.14 2.99
C GLY A 40 17.02 -3.20 4.08
N TRP A 41 17.43 -3.16 5.37
CA TRP A 41 16.50 -3.11 6.50
C TRP A 41 15.63 -1.86 6.50
N LEU A 42 16.16 -0.74 6.02
CA LEU A 42 15.48 0.56 5.95
C LEU A 42 14.36 0.54 4.89
N LEU A 43 14.48 -0.31 3.88
CA LEU A 43 13.44 -0.60 2.88
C LEU A 43 12.42 -1.62 3.40
N MET A 44 12.87 -2.60 4.18
CA MET A 44 12.05 -3.70 4.66
C MET A 44 11.05 -3.28 5.76
N VAL A 45 11.51 -2.49 6.75
CA VAL A 45 10.69 -2.05 7.89
C VAL A 45 9.44 -1.25 7.46
N PRO A 46 9.54 -0.24 6.57
CA PRO A 46 8.37 0.53 6.17
C PRO A 46 7.53 -0.14 5.07
N ALA A 47 7.93 -1.29 4.52
CA ALA A 47 7.20 -1.93 3.43
C ALA A 47 5.71 -2.16 3.76
N ALA A 48 5.43 -2.66 4.97
CA ALA A 48 4.08 -2.87 5.46
C ALA A 48 3.27 -1.56 5.59
N PRO A 49 3.70 -0.52 6.35
CA PRO A 49 2.94 0.72 6.43
C PRO A 49 2.82 1.43 5.07
N CYS A 50 3.88 1.44 4.24
CA CYS A 50 3.83 2.02 2.90
C CYS A 50 2.77 1.35 2.00
N SER A 51 2.59 0.03 2.11
CA SER A 51 1.52 -0.69 1.40
C SER A 51 0.11 -0.23 1.79
N ALA A 52 -0.09 0.18 3.05
CA ALA A 52 -1.39 0.55 3.58
C ALA A 52 -1.76 2.03 3.34
N ILE A 53 -0.75 2.91 3.21
CA ILE A 53 -0.95 4.37 3.06
C ILE A 53 -1.84 4.70 1.86
N ILE A 54 -1.62 4.06 0.72
CA ILE A 54 -2.40 4.35 -0.50
C ILE A 54 -3.87 3.97 -0.31
N GLY A 55 -4.13 2.78 0.22
CA GLY A 55 -5.49 2.34 0.52
C GLY A 55 -6.20 3.28 1.50
N TRP A 56 -5.49 3.75 2.52
CA TRP A 56 -6.02 4.70 3.49
C TRP A 56 -6.35 6.06 2.88
N ILE A 57 -5.51 6.58 1.98
CA ILE A 57 -5.77 7.85 1.29
C ILE A 57 -7.02 7.72 0.40
N LEU A 58 -7.12 6.64 -0.39
CA LEU A 58 -8.27 6.38 -1.24
C LEU A 58 -9.56 6.24 -0.41
N ALA A 59 -9.49 5.50 0.70
CA ALA A 59 -10.62 5.33 1.60
C ALA A 59 -11.06 6.65 2.23
N LYS A 60 -10.11 7.51 2.66
CA LYS A 60 -10.40 8.84 3.17
C LYS A 60 -11.11 9.73 2.15
N ARG A 61 -10.73 9.64 0.87
CA ARG A 61 -11.37 10.42 -0.20
C ARG A 61 -12.81 9.97 -0.43
N LEU A 62 -13.03 8.65 -0.50
CA LEU A 62 -14.38 8.08 -0.65
C LEU A 62 -15.27 8.41 0.56
N ALA A 63 -14.74 8.30 1.78
CA ALA A 63 -15.47 8.62 3.00
C ALA A 63 -15.92 10.10 3.07
N LYS A 64 -15.12 11.04 2.54
CA LYS A 64 -15.52 12.45 2.46
C LYS A 64 -16.70 12.67 1.52
N GLN A 65 -16.73 11.98 0.38
CA GLN A 65 -17.81 12.04 -0.60
C GLN A 65 -19.09 11.36 -0.13
N LEU A 66 -19.03 10.49 0.89
CA LEU A 66 -20.17 9.83 1.54
C LEU A 66 -20.87 10.71 2.58
N LYS A 67 -20.16 11.70 3.15
CA LYS A 67 -20.69 12.62 4.17
C LYS A 67 -21.42 13.83 3.59
N THR A 68 -21.24 14.10 2.30
CA THR A 68 -21.94 15.14 1.51
C THR A 68 -23.06 14.52 0.70
#